data_AF-A0A3B0BAP5-F1
#
_entry.id   AF-A0A3B0BAP5-F1
#
_cell.length_a   1.000
_cell.length_b   1.000
_cell.length_c   1.000
_cell.angle_alpha   90.00
_cell.angle_beta   90.00
_cell.angle_gamma   90.00
#
_symmetry.space_group_name_H-M   'P 1'
#
loop_
_entity.id
_entity.type
_entity.pdbx_description
1 polymer ?
#
loop_
_entity_poly.entity_id
_entity_poly.type
_entity_poly.pdbx_seq_one_letter_code
_entity_poly.pdbx_strand_id
1 'polypeptide(L)' 'MPVNPDLTQSPEEINDAIRAFLAARRGRMLSGEERRAYERLRAEWLVAVRAGARAAVSSSSCAGAQ' A
#
# COMPACT_ATOMS: atom_id res chain seq x y z
N MET A 1 19.71 5.18 -1.85
CA MET A 1 19.03 4.82 -3.10
C MET A 1 17.60 5.35 -3.03
N PRO A 2 17.11 6.15 -4.00
CA PRO A 2 15.70 6.52 -4.01
C PRO A 2 14.88 5.30 -4.47
N VAL A 3 13.93 4.89 -3.65
CA VAL A 3 12.94 3.85 -3.98
C VAL A 3 11.98 4.45 -5.00
N ASN A 4 12.13 4.07 -6.26
CA ASN A 4 11.10 4.30 -7.26
C ASN A 4 9.96 3.32 -6.93
N PRO A 5 8.71 3.79 -6.73
CA PRO A 5 7.57 2.91 -6.57
C PRO A 5 7.26 2.32 -7.94
N ASP A 6 7.93 1.22 -8.26
CA ASP A 6 7.52 0.34 -9.35
C ASP A 6 6.09 -0.11 -9.04
N LEU A 7 5.19 0.05 -10.02
CA LEU A 7 3.74 -0.17 -9.89
C LEU A 7 3.36 -1.66 -9.67
N THR A 8 4.33 -2.50 -9.31
CA THR A 8 4.23 -3.93 -9.04
C THR A 8 4.35 -4.28 -7.56
N GLN A 9 4.50 -3.29 -6.68
CA GLN A 9 4.59 -3.54 -5.24
C GLN A 9 3.29 -4.13 -4.69
N SER A 10 3.44 -5.23 -3.96
CA SER A 10 2.37 -5.85 -3.19
C SER A 10 1.81 -4.89 -2.13
N PRO A 11 0.54 -5.06 -1.71
CA PRO A 11 -0.03 -4.28 -0.61
C PRO A 11 0.85 -4.32 0.66
N GLU A 12 1.51 -5.43 0.91
CA GLU A 12 2.40 -5.63 2.05
C GLU A 12 3.65 -4.74 1.95
N GLU A 13 4.29 -4.69 0.78
CA GLU A 13 5.48 -3.86 0.56
C GLU A 13 5.17 -2.36 0.69
N ILE A 14 4.01 -1.92 0.19
CA ILE A 14 3.57 -0.52 0.36
C ILE A 14 3.28 -0.22 1.83
N ASN A 15 2.68 -1.16 2.56
CA ASN A 15 2.43 -1.01 4.00
C ASN A 15 3.75 -0.93 4.80
N ASP A 16 4.75 -1.73 4.44
CA ASP A 16 6.07 -1.68 5.07
C ASP A 16 6.79 -0.34 4.78
N ALA A 17 6.66 0.18 3.55
CA ALA A 17 7.16 1.51 3.20
C ALA A 17 6.47 2.61 4.04
N ILE A 18 5.15 2.52 4.24
CA ILE A 18 4.41 3.44 5.12
C ILE A 18 4.91 3.35 6.57
N ARG A 19 5.11 2.13 7.08
CA ARG A 19 5.61 1.91 8.45
C ARG A 19 7.01 2.48 8.62
N ALA A 20 7.92 2.26 7.66
CA ALA A 20 9.26 2.82 7.67
C ALA A 20 9.23 4.36 7.61
N PHE A 21 8.37 4.93 6.76
CA PHE A 21 8.19 6.38 6.62
C PHE A 21 7.76 7.04 7.94
N LEU A 22 6.80 6.43 8.64
CA LEU A 22 6.31 6.91 9.94
C LEU A 22 7.32 6.66 11.07
N ALA A 23 8.00 5.50 11.08
CA ALA A 23 8.99 5.16 12.08
C ALA A 23 10.18 6.14 12.06
N ALA A 24 10.66 6.52 10.88
CA ALA A 24 11.72 7.51 10.72
C ALA A 24 11.35 8.91 11.24
N ARG A 25 10.05 9.19 11.43
CA ARG A 25 9.51 10.48 11.87
C ARG A 25 8.78 10.39 13.21
N ARG A 26 9.00 9.29 13.94
CA ARG A 26 8.35 9.04 15.22
C ARG A 26 8.70 10.15 16.21
N GLY A 27 7.70 10.70 16.89
CA GLY A 27 7.87 11.73 17.91
C GLY A 27 7.82 13.18 17.40
N ARG A 28 7.53 13.40 16.11
CA ARG A 28 7.25 14.74 15.55
C ARG A 28 6.00 14.73 14.68
N MET A 29 5.33 15.87 14.58
CA MET A 29 4.26 16.07 13.60
C MET A 29 4.84 16.03 12.19
N LEU A 30 4.09 15.44 11.27
CA LEU A 30 4.41 15.49 9.85
C LEU A 30 4.23 16.91 9.32
N SER A 31 5.18 17.39 8.53
CA SER A 31 5.00 18.61 7.75
C SER A 31 3.89 18.43 6.71
N GLY A 32 3.40 19.53 6.14
CA GLY A 32 2.40 19.47 5.07
C GLY A 32 2.86 18.66 3.85
N GLU A 33 4.17 18.68 3.54
CA GLU A 33 4.74 17.88 2.46
C GLU A 33 4.84 16.40 2.83
N GLU A 34 5.28 16.09 4.05
CA GLU A 34 5.36 14.73 4.57
C GLU A 34 3.97 14.09 4.64
N ARG A 35 2.96 14.88 5.02
CA ARG A 35 1.56 14.44 5.02
C ARG A 35 1.07 14.12 3.61
N ARG A 36 1.38 14.94 2.61
CA ARG A 36 1.05 14.64 1.20
C ARG A 36 1.78 13.40 0.69
N ALA A 37 3.02 13.17 1.10
CA ALA A 37 3.76 11.96 0.76
C ALA A 37 3.11 10.71 1.37
N TYR A 38 2.71 10.78 2.64
CA TYR A 38 1.96 9.73 3.32
C TYR A 38 0.62 9.45 2.64
N GLU A 39 -0.15 10.48 2.28
CA GLU A 39 -1.45 10.33 1.63
C GLU A 39 -1.34 9.66 0.25
N ARG A 40 -0.29 9.95 -0.52
CA ARG A 40 0.01 9.25 -1.78
C ARG A 40 0.27 7.77 -1.58
N LEU A 41 1.21 7.43 -0.68
CA LEU A 41 1.52 6.04 -0.33
C LEU A 41 0.28 5.29 0.17
N ARG A 42 -0.55 5.94 0.99
CA ARG A 42 -1.80 5.38 1.49
C ARG A 42 -2.82 5.15 0.38
N ALA A 43 -2.91 6.04 -0.60
CA ALA A 43 -3.81 5.88 -1.73
C ALA A 43 -3.39 4.69 -2.62
N GLU A 44 -2.09 4.56 -2.89
CA GLU A 44 -1.50 3.43 -3.64
C GLU A 44 -1.77 2.10 -2.92
N TRP A 45 -1.54 2.05 -1.61
CA TRP A 45 -1.86 0.88 -0.80
C TRP A 45 -3.33 0.47 -0.91
N LEU A 46 -4.26 1.43 -0.81
CA LEU A 46 -5.69 1.14 -0.93
C LEU A 46 -6.08 0.60 -2.32
N VAL A 47 -5.41 1.07 -3.38
CA VAL A 47 -5.61 0.54 -4.74
C VAL A 47 -5.11 -0.90 -4.82
N ALA A 48 -3.91 -1.18 -4.31
CA ALA A 48 -3.31 -2.51 -4.29
C ALA A 48 -4.16 -3.52 -3.48
N VAL A 49 -4.63 -3.13 -2.28
CA VAL A 49 -5.51 -3.97 -1.44
C VAL A 49 -6.80 -4.31 -2.18
N ARG A 50 -7.43 -3.34 -2.86
CA ARG A 50 -8.66 -3.60 -3.63
C ARG A 50 -8.41 -4.51 -4.83
N ALA A 51 -7.27 -4.36 -5.50
CA ALA A 51 -6.89 -5.24 -6.61
C ALA A 51 -6.68 -6.69 -6.12
N GLY A 52 -5.97 -6.87 -5.00
CA GLY A 52 -5.76 -8.18 -4.38
C GLY A 52 -7.07 -8.83 -3.89
N ALA A 53 -7.95 -8.06 -3.23
CA ALA A 53 -9.26 -8.54 -2.79
C ALA A 53 -10.14 -8.99 -3.97
N ARG A 54 -10.12 -8.25 -5.08
CA ARG A 54 -10.86 -8.62 -6.30
C ARG A 54 -10.30 -9.90 -6.94
N ALA A 55 -8.97 -10.07 -6.96
CA ALA A 55 -8.35 -11.31 -7.43
C ALA A 55 -8.75 -12.52 -6.58
N ALA A 56 -8.79 -12.39 -5.25
CA ALA A 56 -9.19 -13.45 -4.32
C ALA A 56 -10.67 -13.84 -4.43
N VAL A 57 -11.56 -12.89 -4.73
CA VAL A 57 -12.98 -13.17 -5.00
C VAL A 57 -13.14 -13.92 -6.32
N SER A 58 -12.43 -13.51 -7.38
CA SER A 58 -12.47 -14.20 -8.67
C SER A 58 -11.95 -15.64 -8.60
N SER A 59 -10.94 -15.92 -7.77
CA SER A 59 -10.45 -17.29 -7.58
C SER A 59 -11.40 -18.16 -6.76
N SER A 60 -12.10 -17.59 -5.78
CA SER A 60 -13.10 -18.33 -4.97
C SER A 60 -14.35 -18.70 -5.76
N SER A 61 -14.80 -17.85 -6.70
CA SER A 61 -15.99 -18.12 -7.53
C SER A 61 -15.82 -19.28 -8.52
N CYS A 62 -14.58 -19.66 -8.88
CA CYS A 62 -14.33 -20.82 -9.75
C CYS A 62 -14.37 -22.17 -9.00
N ALA A 63 -14.33 -22.18 -7.66
CA ALA A 63 -14.30 -23.41 -6.86
C ALA A 63 -15.68 -23.99 -6.53
N GLY A 64 -16.77 -23.35 -6.96
CA GLY A 64 -18.15 -23.66 -6.55
C GLY A 64 -19.01 -24.46 -7.54
N ALA A 65 -18.47 -24.97 -8.64
CA ALA A 65 -19.23 -25.77 -9.60
C ALA A 65 -18.60 -27.16 -9.77
N GLN A 66 -19.04 -28.12 -8.97
CA GLN A 66 -18.88 -29.55 -9.21
C GLN A 66 -20.23 -30.24 -9.02
#